data_AF-A0A8S9WC70-F1
#
_entry.id   AF-A0A8S9WC70-F1
#
_cell.length_a   1.000
_cell.length_b   1.000
_cell.length_c   1.000
_cell.angle_alpha   90.00
_cell.angle_beta   90.00
_cell.angle_gamma   90.00
#
_symmetry.space_group_name_H-M   'P 1'
#
loop_
_entity.id
_entity.type
_entity.pdbx_description
1 polymer ?
#
loop_
_entity_poly.entity_id
_entity_poly.type
_entity_poly.pdbx_seq_one_letter_code
_entity_poly.pdbx_strand_id
1 'polypeptide(L)'
;MFKDNVRTHLEDVIEPREGACGICHAVAEEVCSHGGAIVAYERPNGILARILDDKGNIIGEGFDVVWSPAVLAAEIDAELIPSNIAKDLKREGTNTKEDIELVADLNGYGRVISPAVIALTTINEMGGRTLIQREGLGVVVSFRDKNDEEIARSPVTYCPTCAVTVGAARTPFLAEKIKQDLKGAVNTGKKKYDLGIENRYELKGGAVKVTLKQDDNILSKRTLGCCIAYGTVKAEIVAGIVPEASAEQFKIYCNLCPFKHCWLDKSMGATGNIILHRLSEIGTEIEISAEGGIVARIPGDKVIEGRGTLCSLSALTNMLLRGDAQKILKPSAAKKW
;
A
#
# COMPACT_ATOMS: atom_id res chain seq x y z
N MET A 1 22.30 17.84 10.93
CA MET A 1 21.63 18.91 10.17
C MET A 1 20.53 18.37 9.28
N PHE A 2 20.78 17.53 8.26
CA PHE A 2 19.70 16.96 7.44
C PHE A 2 18.60 16.27 8.26
N LYS A 3 18.97 15.28 9.09
CA LYS A 3 18.01 14.56 9.96
C LYS A 3 17.25 15.50 10.89
N ASP A 4 17.95 16.46 11.51
CA ASP A 4 17.36 17.41 12.45
C ASP A 4 16.33 18.31 11.75
N ASN A 5 16.68 18.85 10.58
CA ASN A 5 15.79 19.70 9.79
C ASN A 5 14.53 18.96 9.36
N VAL A 6 14.67 17.73 8.85
CA VAL A 6 13.54 16.88 8.48
C VAL A 6 12.66 16.62 9.72
N ARG A 7 13.25 16.24 10.86
CA ARG A 7 12.50 15.94 12.09
C ARG A 7 11.72 17.14 12.63
N THR A 8 12.30 18.34 12.60
CA THR A 8 11.62 19.56 13.09
C THR A 8 10.32 19.81 12.34
N HIS A 9 10.27 19.52 11.04
CA HIS A 9 9.07 19.72 10.24
C HIS A 9 8.07 18.56 10.39
N LEU A 10 8.55 17.35 10.70
CA LEU A 10 7.71 16.16 10.81
C LEU A 10 6.73 16.21 11.98
N GLU A 11 7.04 16.94 13.06
CA GLU A 11 6.11 17.10 14.18
C GLU A 11 4.81 17.80 13.78
N ASP A 12 4.86 18.67 12.77
CA ASP A 12 3.70 19.45 12.30
C ASP A 12 2.90 18.77 11.18
N VAL A 13 3.50 17.81 10.46
CA VAL A 13 2.86 17.18 9.28
C VAL A 13 2.42 15.73 9.50
N ILE A 14 2.95 15.06 10.53
CA ILE A 14 2.55 13.69 10.86
C ILE A 14 1.18 13.68 11.51
N GLU A 15 0.22 13.11 10.80
CA GLU A 15 -1.16 12.96 11.25
C GLU A 15 -1.45 11.48 11.52
N PRO A 16 -1.58 11.02 12.78
CA PRO A 16 -1.86 9.62 13.11
C PRO A 16 -3.06 9.06 12.35
N ARG A 17 -4.08 9.88 12.07
CA ARG A 17 -5.28 9.50 11.31
C ARG A 17 -5.00 9.08 9.87
N GLU A 18 -3.86 9.41 9.31
CA GLU A 18 -3.46 9.00 7.97
C GLU A 18 -2.83 7.59 7.96
N GLY A 19 -2.59 7.02 9.14
CA GLY A 19 -2.06 5.67 9.34
C GLY A 19 -0.64 5.51 8.81
N ALA A 20 -0.10 4.29 8.87
CA ALA A 20 1.25 3.96 8.43
C ALA A 20 1.51 4.41 6.99
N CYS A 21 0.51 4.25 6.11
CA CYS A 21 0.63 4.67 4.71
C CYS A 21 0.75 6.17 4.52
N GLY A 22 -0.07 6.97 5.20
CA GLY A 22 0.00 8.42 5.08
C GLY A 22 1.26 8.99 5.74
N ILE A 23 1.60 8.50 6.93
CA ILE A 23 2.81 8.92 7.66
C ILE A 23 4.07 8.65 6.82
N CYS A 24 4.19 7.46 6.21
CA CYS A 24 5.30 7.16 5.30
C CYS A 24 5.39 8.17 4.14
N HIS A 25 4.27 8.55 3.53
CA HIS A 25 4.30 9.54 2.45
C HIS A 25 4.69 10.95 2.95
N ALA A 26 4.24 11.35 4.14
CA ALA A 26 4.61 12.63 4.74
C ALA A 26 6.11 12.69 5.05
N VAL A 27 6.67 11.62 5.63
CA VAL A 27 8.11 11.51 5.90
C VAL A 27 8.92 11.54 4.61
N ALA A 28 8.51 10.74 3.63
CA ALA A 28 9.15 10.71 2.32
C ALA A 28 9.12 12.06 1.58
N GLU A 29 8.03 12.84 1.72
CA GLU A 29 7.94 14.20 1.17
C GLU A 29 8.91 15.18 1.84
N GLU A 30 9.06 15.11 3.16
CA GLU A 30 10.04 15.95 3.87
C GLU A 30 11.49 15.59 3.52
N VAL A 31 11.79 14.29 3.38
CA VAL A 31 13.10 13.82 2.90
C VAL A 31 13.41 14.43 1.52
N CYS A 32 12.48 14.34 0.58
CA CYS A 32 12.65 14.90 -0.77
C CYS A 32 12.75 16.43 -0.77
N SER A 33 11.98 17.11 0.08
CA SER A 33 11.97 18.58 0.18
C SER A 33 13.29 19.13 0.71
N HIS A 34 14.02 18.35 1.51
CA HIS A 34 15.34 18.69 2.03
C HIS A 34 16.50 18.19 1.16
N GLY A 35 16.22 17.76 -0.08
CA GLY A 35 17.25 17.33 -1.03
C GLY A 35 17.71 15.88 -0.87
N GLY A 36 17.12 15.13 0.05
CA GLY A 36 17.34 13.69 0.19
C GLY A 36 16.68 12.89 -0.93
N ALA A 37 17.00 11.60 -0.98
CA ALA A 37 16.47 10.68 -1.99
C ALA A 37 16.01 9.37 -1.37
N ILE A 38 15.05 8.73 -2.03
CA ILE A 38 14.52 7.42 -1.62
C ILE A 38 14.68 6.48 -2.81
N VAL A 39 15.35 5.35 -2.57
CA VAL A 39 15.53 4.32 -3.59
C VAL A 39 15.09 2.97 -3.08
N ALA A 40 14.62 2.10 -3.97
CA ALA A 40 14.28 0.73 -3.63
C ALA A 40 14.64 -0.25 -4.74
N TYR A 41 14.92 -1.49 -4.34
CA TYR A 41 15.30 -2.58 -5.22
C TYR A 41 14.55 -3.85 -4.84
N GLU A 42 14.13 -4.59 -5.86
CA GLU A 42 13.61 -5.94 -5.69
C GLU A 42 14.68 -6.89 -5.13
N ARG A 43 14.25 -7.82 -4.29
CA ARG A 43 15.05 -8.92 -3.73
C ARG A 43 14.18 -10.18 -3.72
N PRO A 44 14.76 -11.40 -3.74
CA PRO A 44 13.97 -12.64 -3.76
C PRO A 44 12.86 -12.67 -2.70
N ASN A 45 13.17 -12.22 -1.47
CA ASN A 45 12.23 -12.29 -0.36
C ASN A 45 11.38 -11.01 -0.16
N GLY A 46 11.54 -9.97 -0.99
CA GLY A 46 10.86 -8.70 -0.75
C GLY A 46 11.50 -7.51 -1.44
N ILE A 47 11.47 -6.36 -0.80
CA ILE A 47 12.05 -5.10 -1.27
C ILE A 47 13.05 -4.59 -0.25
N LEU A 48 14.23 -4.20 -0.73
CA LEU A 48 15.17 -3.37 0.02
C LEU A 48 14.93 -1.90 -0.35
N ALA A 49 14.68 -1.04 0.63
CA ALA A 49 14.59 0.40 0.47
C ALA A 49 15.71 1.12 1.24
N ARG A 50 16.10 2.30 0.75
CA ARG A 50 17.14 3.14 1.35
C ARG A 50 16.71 4.59 1.35
N ILE A 51 16.99 5.27 2.46
CA ILE A 51 16.89 6.73 2.56
C ILE A 51 18.30 7.30 2.44
N LEU A 52 18.46 8.27 1.55
CA LEU A 52 19.70 9.00 1.33
C LEU A 52 19.53 10.45 1.80
N ASP A 53 20.55 10.98 2.46
CA ASP A 53 20.62 12.41 2.81
C ASP A 53 20.90 13.30 1.58
N ASP A 54 20.99 14.61 1.83
CA ASP A 54 21.30 15.65 0.84
C ASP A 54 22.69 15.51 0.19
N LYS A 55 23.55 14.64 0.73
CA LYS A 55 24.89 14.34 0.21
C LYS A 55 24.97 12.97 -0.47
N GLY A 56 23.86 12.24 -0.52
CA GLY A 56 23.80 10.89 -1.09
C GLY A 56 24.33 9.79 -0.16
N ASN A 57 24.54 10.06 1.13
CA ASN A 57 24.88 9.01 2.09
C ASN A 57 23.62 8.25 2.49
N ILE A 58 23.73 6.93 2.60
CA ILE A 58 22.64 6.11 3.14
C ILE A 58 22.53 6.40 4.64
N ILE A 59 21.35 6.87 5.07
CA ILE A 59 21.07 7.19 6.47
C ILE A 59 20.09 6.24 7.14
N GLY A 60 19.43 5.36 6.36
CA GLY A 60 18.65 4.23 6.85
C GLY A 60 18.34 3.22 5.75
N GLU A 61 18.21 1.96 6.14
CA GLU A 61 17.86 0.84 5.27
C GLU A 61 16.65 0.07 5.83
N GLY A 62 15.75 -0.35 4.95
CA GLY A 62 14.53 -1.07 5.33
C GLY A 62 14.26 -2.24 4.40
N PHE A 63 13.70 -3.32 4.95
CA PHE A 63 13.33 -4.50 4.19
C PHE A 63 11.91 -4.96 4.52
N ASP A 64 11.07 -5.16 3.51
CA ASP A 64 9.68 -5.60 3.70
C ASP A 64 9.07 -6.24 2.42
N VAL A 65 7.83 -6.72 2.51
CA VAL A 65 7.09 -7.48 1.49
C VAL A 65 6.73 -6.69 0.23
N VAL A 66 6.77 -5.36 0.26
CA VAL A 66 6.50 -4.48 -0.88
C VAL A 66 7.11 -3.10 -0.64
N TRP A 67 7.21 -2.26 -1.67
CA TRP A 67 7.97 -1.00 -1.63
C TRP A 67 7.59 -0.07 -0.49
N SER A 68 6.30 0.15 -0.25
CA SER A 68 5.83 1.14 0.72
C SER A 68 6.20 0.81 2.18
N PRO A 69 5.92 -0.38 2.73
CA PRO A 69 6.38 -0.73 4.06
C PRO A 69 7.91 -0.87 4.15
N ALA A 70 8.62 -1.23 3.07
CA ALA A 70 10.08 -1.23 3.05
C ALA A 70 10.64 0.20 3.19
N VAL A 71 10.03 1.18 2.51
CA VAL A 71 10.37 2.61 2.67
C VAL A 71 10.08 3.07 4.10
N LEU A 72 8.93 2.72 4.67
CA LEU A 72 8.62 3.02 6.08
C LEU A 72 9.65 2.42 7.04
N ALA A 73 10.08 1.17 6.82
CA ALA A 73 11.11 0.54 7.62
C ALA A 73 12.44 1.30 7.54
N ALA A 74 12.81 1.79 6.35
CA ALA A 74 14.02 2.59 6.14
C ALA A 74 13.92 3.98 6.80
N GLU A 75 12.73 4.59 6.83
CA GLU A 75 12.46 5.85 7.53
C GLU A 75 12.58 5.71 9.06
N ILE A 76 12.09 4.59 9.61
CA ILE A 76 12.22 4.24 11.02
C ILE A 76 13.70 4.01 11.38
N ASP A 77 14.41 3.22 10.56
CA ASP A 77 15.84 2.94 10.74
C ASP A 77 16.70 4.21 10.64
N ALA A 78 16.31 5.14 9.76
CA ALA A 78 16.95 6.46 9.65
C ALA A 78 16.70 7.38 10.86
N GLU A 79 15.86 6.98 11.82
CA GLU A 79 15.45 7.77 12.98
C GLU A 79 14.80 9.12 12.59
N LEU A 80 14.12 9.16 11.44
CA LEU A 80 13.41 10.35 10.95
C LEU A 80 12.06 10.52 11.63
N ILE A 81 11.44 9.43 12.06
CA ILE A 81 10.12 9.46 12.67
C ILE A 81 10.23 9.74 14.18
N PRO A 82 9.39 10.63 14.75
CA PRO A 82 9.32 10.87 16.18
C PRO A 82 9.15 9.57 16.99
N SER A 83 9.92 9.45 18.09
CA SER A 83 10.06 8.21 18.86
C SER A 83 8.75 7.72 19.48
N ASN A 84 7.83 8.63 19.79
CA ASN A 84 6.51 8.33 20.31
C ASN A 84 5.62 7.56 19.31
N ILE A 85 5.85 7.72 18.00
CA ILE A 85 5.07 7.05 16.94
C ILE A 85 5.87 5.93 16.27
N ALA A 86 7.20 6.07 16.19
CA ALA A 86 8.08 5.09 15.52
C ALA A 86 7.92 3.66 16.07
N LYS A 87 7.73 3.50 17.39
CA LYS A 87 7.51 2.19 18.02
C LYS A 87 6.22 1.52 17.55
N ASP A 88 5.15 2.29 17.40
CA ASP A 88 3.86 1.78 16.94
C ASP A 88 3.92 1.47 15.45
N LEU A 89 4.55 2.33 14.63
CA LEU A 89 4.77 2.04 13.21
C LEU A 89 5.63 0.81 12.97
N LYS A 90 6.65 0.56 13.80
CA LYS A 90 7.44 -0.67 13.72
C LYS A 90 6.63 -1.93 14.05
N ARG A 91 5.60 -1.80 14.90
CA ARG A 91 4.71 -2.91 15.27
C ARG A 91 3.58 -3.13 14.26
N GLU A 92 3.05 -2.04 13.70
CA GLU A 92 1.76 -2.03 12.99
C GLU A 92 1.90 -1.69 11.49
N GLY A 93 2.99 -1.05 11.11
CA GLY A 93 3.27 -0.58 9.75
C GLY A 93 4.32 -1.39 9.00
N THR A 94 5.10 -2.23 9.68
CA THR A 94 6.13 -3.11 9.08
C THR A 94 5.85 -4.57 9.41
N ASN A 95 6.32 -5.48 8.57
CA ASN A 95 6.11 -6.92 8.77
C ASN A 95 7.24 -7.60 9.55
N THR A 96 6.91 -8.68 10.25
CA THR A 96 7.92 -9.51 10.92
C THR A 96 8.74 -10.28 9.89
N LYS A 97 9.92 -10.79 10.29
CA LYS A 97 10.74 -11.64 9.42
C LYS A 97 9.97 -12.89 8.95
N GLU A 98 9.19 -13.49 9.84
CA GLU A 98 8.35 -14.66 9.52
C GLU A 98 7.28 -14.31 8.48
N ASP A 99 6.60 -13.17 8.62
CA ASP A 99 5.62 -12.70 7.63
C ASP A 99 6.24 -12.46 6.26
N ILE A 100 7.45 -11.89 6.25
CA ILE A 100 8.20 -11.64 5.02
C ILE A 100 8.55 -12.94 4.31
N GLU A 101 9.00 -13.96 5.05
CA GLU A 101 9.31 -15.29 4.52
C GLU A 101 8.04 -15.98 3.98
N LEU A 102 6.95 -15.98 4.75
CA LEU A 102 5.67 -16.56 4.32
C LEU A 102 5.12 -15.90 3.04
N VAL A 103 5.21 -14.57 2.94
CA VAL A 103 4.76 -13.84 1.75
C VAL A 103 5.70 -14.08 0.57
N ALA A 104 7.01 -14.18 0.82
CA ALA A 104 7.98 -14.53 -0.21
C ALA A 104 7.69 -15.92 -0.82
N ASP A 105 7.28 -16.88 -0.01
CA ASP A 105 6.93 -18.23 -0.44
C ASP A 105 5.69 -18.29 -1.36
N LEU A 106 4.85 -17.26 -1.39
CA LEU A 106 3.69 -17.19 -2.28
C LEU A 106 4.09 -16.84 -3.72
N ASN A 107 4.93 -15.82 -3.89
CA ASN A 107 5.32 -15.30 -5.20
C ASN A 107 6.67 -14.57 -5.20
N GLY A 108 7.20 -14.16 -4.03
CA GLY A 108 8.50 -13.49 -3.92
C GLY A 108 8.58 -12.11 -4.59
N TYR A 109 9.76 -11.52 -4.54
CA TYR A 109 10.13 -10.30 -5.29
C TYR A 109 9.23 -9.09 -5.07
N GLY A 110 8.72 -8.94 -3.85
CA GLY A 110 7.97 -7.76 -3.45
C GLY A 110 6.59 -7.64 -4.11
N ARG A 111 5.87 -8.75 -4.35
CA ARG A 111 4.59 -8.78 -5.07
C ARG A 111 3.44 -9.25 -4.19
N VAL A 112 2.57 -8.31 -3.81
CA VAL A 112 1.41 -8.56 -2.94
C VAL A 112 0.06 -8.50 -3.67
N ILE A 113 -0.02 -7.86 -4.84
CA ILE A 113 -1.31 -7.60 -5.49
C ILE A 113 -1.95 -8.88 -6.05
N SER A 114 -1.20 -9.67 -6.84
CA SER A 114 -1.73 -10.92 -7.40
C SER A 114 -2.11 -11.93 -6.31
N PRO A 115 -1.29 -12.18 -5.27
CA PRO A 115 -1.71 -12.97 -4.11
C PRO A 115 -2.99 -12.46 -3.45
N ALA A 116 -3.10 -11.14 -3.23
CA ALA A 116 -4.29 -10.56 -2.62
C ALA A 116 -5.54 -10.77 -3.47
N VAL A 117 -5.46 -10.56 -4.79
CA VAL A 117 -6.58 -10.77 -5.71
C VAL A 117 -7.03 -12.23 -5.67
N ILE A 118 -6.10 -13.19 -5.75
CA ILE A 118 -6.43 -14.62 -5.68
C ILE A 118 -7.10 -14.98 -4.36
N ALA A 119 -6.59 -14.46 -3.23
CA ALA A 119 -7.19 -14.69 -1.91
C ALA A 119 -8.63 -14.18 -1.85
N LEU A 120 -8.86 -12.93 -2.28
CA LEU A 120 -10.19 -12.31 -2.29
C LEU A 120 -11.18 -13.07 -3.18
N THR A 121 -10.74 -13.46 -4.38
CA THR A 121 -11.56 -14.24 -5.31
C THR A 121 -11.89 -15.62 -4.71
N THR A 122 -10.91 -16.30 -4.14
CA THR A 122 -11.10 -17.64 -3.54
C THR A 122 -12.13 -17.60 -2.40
N ILE A 123 -12.02 -16.63 -1.49
CA ILE A 123 -12.98 -16.47 -0.39
C ILE A 123 -14.39 -16.20 -0.91
N ASN A 124 -14.52 -15.32 -1.92
CA ASN A 124 -15.81 -15.01 -2.53
C ASN A 124 -16.43 -16.22 -3.26
N GLU A 125 -15.63 -17.01 -3.98
CA GLU A 125 -16.08 -18.24 -4.66
C GLU A 125 -16.57 -19.32 -3.68
N MET A 126 -16.03 -19.32 -2.45
CA MET A 126 -16.50 -20.19 -1.36
C MET A 126 -17.80 -19.69 -0.71
N GLY A 127 -18.36 -18.57 -1.18
CA GLY A 127 -19.52 -17.89 -0.60
C GLY A 127 -19.21 -17.09 0.67
N GLY A 128 -17.92 -16.92 0.99
CA GLY A 128 -17.46 -16.12 2.12
C GLY A 128 -17.30 -14.64 1.78
N ARG A 129 -16.86 -13.85 2.77
CA ARG A 129 -16.60 -12.41 2.63
C ARG A 129 -15.29 -12.01 3.29
N THR A 130 -14.71 -10.90 2.84
CA THR A 130 -13.47 -10.37 3.42
C THR A 130 -13.71 -8.98 3.99
N LEU A 131 -13.43 -8.79 5.27
CA LEU A 131 -13.65 -7.53 5.98
C LEU A 131 -12.32 -6.83 6.25
N ILE A 132 -12.29 -5.50 6.14
CA ILE A 132 -11.15 -4.67 6.57
C ILE A 132 -11.55 -3.75 7.71
N GLN A 133 -10.59 -3.55 8.62
CA GLN A 133 -10.73 -2.61 9.71
C GLN A 133 -9.40 -1.95 10.00
N ARG A 134 -9.45 -0.70 10.47
CA ARG A 134 -8.27 -0.06 11.04
C ARG A 134 -8.02 -0.51 12.47
N GLU A 135 -6.79 -0.84 12.78
CA GLU A 135 -6.32 -1.11 14.14
C GLU A 135 -5.03 -0.31 14.37
N GLY A 136 -5.06 0.65 15.30
CA GLY A 136 -3.97 1.59 15.52
C GLY A 136 -3.62 2.42 14.27
N LEU A 137 -2.36 2.38 13.86
CA LEU A 137 -1.82 3.01 12.66
C LEU A 137 -1.91 2.10 11.43
N GLY A 138 -2.16 0.80 11.60
CA GLY A 138 -2.23 -0.17 10.52
C GLY A 138 -3.64 -0.65 10.21
N VAL A 139 -3.71 -1.75 9.48
CA VAL A 139 -4.94 -2.36 8.98
C VAL A 139 -4.91 -3.86 9.22
N VAL A 140 -6.07 -4.40 9.60
CA VAL A 140 -6.32 -5.83 9.71
C VAL A 140 -7.36 -6.28 8.68
N VAL A 141 -7.27 -7.53 8.29
CA VAL A 141 -8.23 -8.23 7.44
C VAL A 141 -8.77 -9.44 8.19
N SER A 142 -10.08 -9.68 8.06
CA SER A 142 -10.74 -10.91 8.51
C SER A 142 -11.36 -11.61 7.30
N PHE A 143 -10.98 -12.86 7.07
CA PHE A 143 -11.62 -13.74 6.09
C PHE A 143 -12.75 -14.50 6.79
N ARG A 144 -13.95 -14.44 6.22
CA ARG A 144 -15.16 -15.05 6.76
C ARG A 144 -15.68 -16.10 5.81
N ASP A 145 -16.16 -17.22 6.34
CA ASP A 145 -16.80 -18.26 5.52
C ASP A 145 -18.25 -17.88 5.16
N LYS A 146 -18.95 -18.78 4.47
CA LYS A 146 -20.35 -18.61 4.08
C LYS A 146 -21.36 -18.51 5.23
N ASN A 147 -20.96 -18.92 6.43
CA ASN A 147 -21.76 -18.84 7.66
C ASN A 147 -21.33 -17.64 8.52
N ASP A 148 -20.45 -16.77 8.01
CA ASP A 148 -19.85 -15.63 8.69
C ASP A 148 -18.89 -15.98 9.84
N GLU A 149 -18.42 -17.22 9.89
CA GLU A 149 -17.41 -17.67 10.83
C GLU A 149 -16.01 -17.23 10.37
N GLU A 150 -15.16 -16.80 11.31
CA GLU A 150 -13.81 -16.35 10.98
C GLU A 150 -12.92 -17.52 10.57
N ILE A 151 -12.46 -17.49 9.31
CA ILE A 151 -11.47 -18.43 8.78
C ILE A 151 -10.08 -18.06 9.29
N ALA A 152 -9.73 -16.79 9.17
CA ALA A 152 -8.45 -16.26 9.60
C ALA A 152 -8.50 -14.73 9.72
N ARG A 153 -7.60 -14.20 10.54
CA ARG A 153 -7.37 -12.77 10.74
C ARG A 153 -5.91 -12.44 10.55
N SER A 154 -5.60 -11.41 9.77
CA SER A 154 -4.22 -10.96 9.60
C SER A 154 -3.69 -10.31 10.88
N PRO A 155 -2.36 -10.28 11.10
CA PRO A 155 -1.77 -9.27 11.98
C PRO A 155 -2.07 -7.85 11.47
N VAL A 156 -1.79 -6.85 12.29
CA VAL A 156 -1.86 -5.45 11.87
C VAL A 156 -0.74 -5.18 10.88
N THR A 157 -1.06 -4.63 9.70
CA THR A 157 -0.08 -4.34 8.63
C THR A 157 -0.24 -2.95 8.04
N TYR A 158 0.71 -2.55 7.19
CA TYR A 158 0.80 -1.24 6.53
C TYR A 158 -0.48 -0.76 5.82
N CYS A 159 -1.17 -1.66 5.09
CA CYS A 159 -2.36 -1.32 4.30
C CYS A 159 -3.22 -2.57 4.01
N PRO A 160 -4.47 -2.41 3.53
CA PRO A 160 -5.37 -3.52 3.27
C PRO A 160 -4.79 -4.62 2.36
N THR A 161 -4.09 -4.25 1.28
CA THR A 161 -3.50 -5.25 0.36
C THR A 161 -2.39 -6.07 1.04
N CYS A 162 -1.59 -5.43 1.90
CA CYS A 162 -0.58 -6.13 2.69
C CYS A 162 -1.26 -7.07 3.69
N ALA A 163 -2.31 -6.59 4.38
CA ALA A 163 -3.09 -7.38 5.34
C ALA A 163 -3.69 -8.63 4.70
N VAL A 164 -4.32 -8.49 3.51
CA VAL A 164 -4.88 -9.63 2.77
C VAL A 164 -3.78 -10.63 2.43
N THR A 165 -2.65 -10.15 1.91
CA THR A 165 -1.56 -11.04 1.47
C THR A 165 -0.92 -11.78 2.63
N VAL A 166 -0.63 -11.09 3.73
CA VAL A 166 -0.05 -11.69 4.94
C VAL A 166 -1.04 -12.65 5.58
N GLY A 167 -2.32 -12.27 5.69
CA GLY A 167 -3.37 -13.15 6.18
C GLY A 167 -3.52 -14.42 5.33
N ALA A 168 -3.46 -14.29 4.00
CA ALA A 168 -3.52 -15.42 3.09
C ALA A 168 -2.28 -16.31 3.18
N ALA A 169 -1.09 -15.72 3.32
CA ALA A 169 0.17 -16.46 3.51
C ALA A 169 0.17 -17.32 4.78
N ARG A 170 -0.46 -16.82 5.86
CA ARG A 170 -0.67 -17.56 7.12
C ARG A 170 -1.80 -18.58 7.08
N THR A 171 -2.60 -18.61 6.02
CA THR A 171 -3.77 -19.48 5.90
C THR A 171 -3.47 -20.61 4.91
N PRO A 172 -3.22 -21.86 5.37
CA PRO A 172 -2.62 -22.90 4.52
C PRO A 172 -3.33 -23.15 3.18
N PHE A 173 -4.67 -23.25 3.17
CA PHE A 173 -5.38 -23.52 1.93
C PHE A 173 -5.34 -22.34 0.94
N LEU A 174 -5.34 -21.09 1.43
CA LEU A 174 -5.19 -19.90 0.60
C LEU A 174 -3.76 -19.81 0.07
N ALA A 175 -2.76 -20.04 0.92
CA ALA A 175 -1.35 -20.06 0.53
C ALA A 175 -1.09 -21.07 -0.59
N GLU A 176 -1.59 -22.30 -0.46
CA GLU A 176 -1.45 -23.33 -1.49
C GLU A 176 -2.20 -22.99 -2.77
N LYS A 177 -3.41 -22.44 -2.68
CA LYS A 177 -4.17 -21.96 -3.84
C LYS A 177 -3.42 -20.86 -4.60
N ILE A 178 -2.85 -19.89 -3.88
CA ILE A 178 -2.06 -18.80 -4.48
C ILE A 178 -0.82 -19.35 -5.19
N LYS A 179 -0.06 -20.24 -4.54
CA LYS A 179 1.13 -20.85 -5.14
C LYS A 179 0.78 -21.64 -6.41
N GLN A 180 -0.34 -22.35 -6.41
CA GLN A 180 -0.81 -23.11 -7.56
C GLN A 180 -1.20 -22.19 -8.72
N ASP A 181 -1.99 -21.14 -8.45
CA ASP A 181 -2.48 -20.22 -9.48
C ASP A 181 -1.38 -19.32 -10.05
N LEU A 182 -0.34 -19.00 -9.26
CA LEU A 182 0.81 -18.21 -9.70
C LEU A 182 1.96 -19.07 -10.24
N LYS A 183 1.82 -20.40 -10.28
CA LYS A 183 2.86 -21.28 -10.78
C LYS A 183 3.16 -21.00 -12.25
N GLY A 184 4.37 -20.55 -12.54
CA GLY A 184 4.81 -20.19 -13.90
C GLY A 184 4.28 -18.84 -14.40
N ALA A 185 3.56 -18.07 -13.57
CA ALA A 185 3.18 -16.71 -13.90
C ALA A 185 4.41 -15.79 -14.01
N VAL A 186 4.33 -14.79 -14.88
CA VAL A 186 5.39 -13.79 -15.03
C VAL A 186 5.46 -12.92 -13.77
N ASN A 187 6.57 -13.01 -13.04
CA ASN A 187 6.84 -12.14 -11.90
C ASN A 187 7.63 -10.90 -12.35
N THR A 188 6.97 -9.75 -12.42
CA THR A 188 7.63 -8.48 -12.81
C THR A 188 8.70 -8.05 -11.81
N GLY A 189 8.58 -8.44 -10.53
CA GLY A 189 9.58 -8.16 -9.51
C GLY A 189 10.86 -8.96 -9.74
N LYS A 190 10.72 -10.25 -10.10
CA LYS A 190 11.86 -11.07 -10.51
C LYS A 190 12.57 -10.47 -11.73
N LYS A 191 11.81 -10.05 -12.74
CA LYS A 191 12.37 -9.36 -13.93
C LYS A 191 13.17 -8.12 -13.54
N LYS A 192 12.68 -7.30 -12.60
CA LYS A 192 13.40 -6.11 -12.11
C LYS A 192 14.65 -6.47 -11.33
N TYR A 193 14.59 -7.50 -10.49
CA TYR A 193 15.76 -8.02 -9.78
C TYR A 193 16.84 -8.50 -10.75
N ASP A 194 16.47 -9.34 -11.73
CA ASP A 194 17.39 -9.89 -12.74
C ASP A 194 18.04 -8.77 -13.58
N LEU A 195 17.32 -7.68 -13.82
CA LEU A 195 17.80 -6.51 -14.57
C LEU A 195 18.51 -5.46 -13.70
N GLY A 196 18.61 -5.66 -12.38
CA GLY A 196 19.23 -4.69 -11.47
C GLY A 196 18.51 -3.34 -11.42
N ILE A 197 17.19 -3.30 -11.60
CA ILE A 197 16.43 -2.05 -11.70
C ILE A 197 16.31 -1.36 -10.34
N GLU A 198 16.68 -0.10 -10.31
CA GLU A 198 16.49 0.83 -9.19
C GLU A 198 15.20 1.62 -9.37
N ASN A 199 14.38 1.64 -8.32
CA ASN A 199 13.22 2.52 -8.21
C ASN A 199 13.65 3.78 -7.44
N ARG A 200 13.56 4.97 -8.04
CA ARG A 200 13.77 6.24 -7.35
C ARG A 200 12.45 6.95 -7.14
N TYR A 201 12.21 7.46 -5.94
CA TYR A 201 11.00 8.17 -5.59
C TYR A 201 11.29 9.65 -5.31
N GLU A 202 10.47 10.52 -5.90
CA GLU A 202 10.38 11.93 -5.54
C GLU A 202 8.95 12.22 -5.08
N LEU A 203 8.78 12.77 -3.88
CA LEU A 203 7.46 13.09 -3.34
C LEU A 203 7.29 14.60 -3.18
N LYS A 204 6.12 15.12 -3.59
CA LYS A 204 5.73 16.53 -3.41
C LYS A 204 4.22 16.71 -3.57
N GLY A 205 3.59 17.46 -2.67
CA GLY A 205 2.15 17.69 -2.61
C GLY A 205 1.39 16.37 -2.53
N GLY A 206 1.87 15.38 -1.79
CA GLY A 206 1.30 14.02 -1.76
C GLY A 206 1.48 13.20 -3.04
N ALA A 207 2.09 13.77 -4.10
CA ALA A 207 2.30 13.07 -5.37
C ALA A 207 3.61 12.32 -5.37
N VAL A 208 3.63 11.15 -5.99
CA VAL A 208 4.86 10.35 -6.12
C VAL A 208 5.28 10.31 -7.57
N LYS A 209 6.50 10.73 -7.87
CA LYS A 209 7.13 10.55 -9.18
C LYS A 209 8.16 9.44 -9.07
N VAL A 210 8.02 8.44 -9.93
CA VAL A 210 8.90 7.27 -9.93
C VAL A 210 9.77 7.24 -11.17
N THR A 211 11.07 7.09 -10.96
CA THR A 211 12.04 6.85 -12.03
C THR A 211 12.55 5.41 -11.91
N LEU A 212 12.49 4.65 -13.00
CA LEU A 212 13.12 3.33 -13.09
C LEU A 212 14.44 3.47 -13.83
N LYS A 213 15.52 3.07 -13.18
CA LYS A 213 16.88 3.17 -13.70
C LYS A 213 17.52 1.78 -13.74
N GLN A 214 18.18 1.46 -14.85
CA GLN A 214 18.99 0.25 -15.04
C GLN A 214 20.40 0.70 -15.42
N ASP A 215 21.38 0.48 -14.55
CA ASP A 215 22.73 1.06 -14.69
C ASP A 215 22.62 2.56 -15.02
N ASP A 216 23.19 3.07 -16.11
CA ASP A 216 23.05 4.47 -16.51
C ASP A 216 21.80 4.78 -17.37
N ASN A 217 21.02 3.76 -17.72
CA ASN A 217 19.84 3.89 -18.56
C ASN A 217 18.57 4.21 -17.75
N ILE A 218 17.81 5.23 -18.18
CA ILE A 218 16.52 5.57 -17.57
C ILE A 218 15.41 4.91 -18.39
N LEU A 219 14.83 3.84 -17.84
CA LEU A 219 13.74 3.09 -18.48
C LEU A 219 12.40 3.83 -18.41
N SER A 220 12.20 4.60 -17.34
CA SER A 220 11.02 5.43 -17.12
C SER A 220 11.40 6.61 -16.24
N LYS A 221 11.00 7.84 -16.62
CA LYS A 221 11.44 9.06 -15.95
C LYS A 221 10.27 9.77 -15.28
N ARG A 222 10.36 9.95 -13.95
CA ARG A 222 9.44 10.76 -13.14
C ARG A 222 7.95 10.47 -13.42
N THR A 223 7.61 9.20 -13.55
CA THR A 223 6.24 8.76 -13.79
C THR A 223 5.36 9.09 -12.59
N LEU A 224 4.36 9.94 -12.81
CA LEU A 224 3.45 10.44 -11.77
C LEU A 224 2.44 9.37 -11.32
N GLY A 225 2.36 9.14 -10.01
CA GLY A 225 1.38 8.28 -9.33
C GLY A 225 0.84 8.89 -8.04
N CYS A 226 -0.25 8.31 -7.54
CA CYS A 226 -1.00 8.76 -6.35
C CYS A 226 -0.50 8.19 -5.01
N CYS A 227 0.40 7.20 -5.07
CA CYS A 227 1.18 6.69 -3.95
C CYS A 227 2.40 5.93 -4.51
N ILE A 228 3.30 5.49 -3.63
CA ILE A 228 4.52 4.73 -3.98
C ILE A 228 4.18 3.53 -4.89
N ALA A 229 3.30 2.63 -4.46
CA ALA A 229 2.95 1.42 -5.23
C ALA A 229 2.34 1.75 -6.61
N TYR A 230 1.44 2.73 -6.67
CA TYR A 230 0.83 3.16 -7.94
C TYR A 230 1.84 3.80 -8.89
N GLY A 231 2.71 4.66 -8.36
CA GLY A 231 3.80 5.26 -9.12
C GLY A 231 4.74 4.20 -9.69
N THR A 232 5.11 3.20 -8.88
CA THR A 232 5.98 2.11 -9.32
C THR A 232 5.34 1.28 -10.42
N VAL A 233 4.12 0.77 -10.22
CA VAL A 233 3.43 -0.03 -11.25
C VAL A 233 3.24 0.75 -12.55
N LYS A 234 2.90 2.04 -12.46
CA LYS A 234 2.78 2.89 -13.66
C LYS A 234 4.13 3.10 -14.35
N ALA A 235 5.21 3.25 -13.59
CA ALA A 235 6.55 3.35 -14.15
C ALA A 235 6.99 2.04 -14.81
N GLU A 236 6.62 0.89 -14.23
CA GLU A 236 6.85 -0.44 -14.81
C GLU A 236 6.07 -0.62 -16.14
N ILE A 237 4.85 -0.09 -16.23
CA ILE A 237 4.06 -0.07 -17.47
C ILE A 237 4.78 0.78 -18.54
N VAL A 238 5.23 1.99 -18.18
CA VAL A 238 5.96 2.88 -19.11
C VAL A 238 7.26 2.23 -19.58
N ALA A 239 7.94 1.50 -18.71
CA ALA A 239 9.18 0.79 -19.03
C ALA A 239 8.97 -0.54 -19.81
N GLY A 240 7.73 -0.92 -20.16
CA GLY A 240 7.46 -2.19 -20.86
C GLY A 240 7.77 -3.45 -20.05
N ILE A 241 7.72 -3.35 -18.72
CA ILE A 241 8.00 -4.48 -17.81
C ILE A 241 6.73 -5.31 -17.57
N VAL A 242 5.57 -4.64 -17.51
CA VAL A 242 4.25 -5.23 -17.25
C VAL A 242 3.63 -5.77 -18.55
N PRO A 243 2.98 -6.95 -18.54
CA PRO A 243 2.20 -7.44 -19.67
C PRO A 243 1.15 -6.44 -20.17
N GLU A 244 0.92 -6.39 -21.48
CA GLU A 244 0.05 -5.39 -22.12
C GLU A 244 -1.39 -5.41 -21.61
N ALA A 245 -2.00 -6.59 -21.47
CA ALA A 245 -3.37 -6.73 -20.95
C ALA A 245 -3.52 -6.12 -19.53
N SER A 246 -2.55 -6.37 -18.64
CA SER A 246 -2.55 -5.79 -17.29
C SER A 246 -2.31 -4.27 -17.34
N ALA A 247 -1.48 -3.79 -18.27
CA ALA A 247 -1.22 -2.38 -18.47
C ALA A 247 -2.48 -1.63 -18.96
N GLU A 248 -3.25 -2.21 -19.87
CA GLU A 248 -4.51 -1.64 -20.36
C GLU A 248 -5.55 -1.49 -19.26
N GLN A 249 -5.76 -2.55 -18.47
CA GLN A 249 -6.68 -2.52 -17.33
C GLN A 249 -6.31 -1.43 -16.32
N PHE A 250 -5.02 -1.32 -15.99
CA PHE A 250 -4.53 -0.26 -15.10
C PHE A 250 -4.76 1.15 -15.67
N LYS A 251 -4.50 1.34 -16.97
CA LYS A 251 -4.72 2.63 -17.66
C LYS A 251 -6.19 3.03 -17.65
N ILE A 252 -7.11 2.11 -17.94
CA ILE A 252 -8.55 2.34 -17.94
C ILE A 252 -9.00 2.87 -16.57
N TYR A 253 -8.66 2.16 -15.50
CA TYR A 253 -9.02 2.60 -14.16
C TYR A 253 -8.41 3.97 -13.81
N CYS A 254 -7.10 4.14 -14.07
CA CYS A 254 -6.41 5.39 -13.72
C CYS A 254 -7.06 6.59 -14.42
N ASN A 255 -7.50 6.43 -15.67
CA ASN A 255 -8.19 7.49 -16.42
C ASN A 255 -9.59 7.83 -15.88
N LEU A 256 -10.27 6.87 -15.28
CA LEU A 256 -11.61 7.04 -14.70
C LEU A 256 -11.60 7.48 -13.23
N CYS A 257 -10.44 7.47 -12.58
CA CYS A 257 -10.30 7.81 -11.17
C CYS A 257 -10.45 9.33 -10.93
N PRO A 258 -11.43 9.80 -10.14
CA PRO A 258 -11.60 11.23 -9.85
C PRO A 258 -10.37 11.86 -9.17
N PHE A 259 -9.62 11.09 -8.39
CA PHE A 259 -8.40 11.56 -7.72
C PHE A 259 -7.30 11.98 -8.71
N LYS A 260 -7.29 11.42 -9.93
CA LYS A 260 -6.39 11.86 -11.00
C LYS A 260 -6.72 13.29 -11.47
N HIS A 261 -7.99 13.67 -11.40
CA HIS A 261 -8.52 14.94 -11.92
C HIS A 261 -8.64 16.01 -10.83
N CYS A 262 -8.82 15.61 -9.58
CA CYS A 262 -8.93 16.48 -8.41
C CYS A 262 -7.84 16.14 -7.40
N TRP A 263 -6.61 16.58 -7.67
CA TRP A 263 -5.49 16.35 -6.77
C TRP A 263 -5.70 17.10 -5.44
N LEU A 264 -5.55 16.41 -4.31
CA LEU A 264 -5.90 16.94 -2.98
C LEU A 264 -4.70 17.31 -2.11
N ASP A 265 -3.51 17.48 -2.71
CA ASP A 265 -2.23 17.74 -2.01
C ASP A 265 -1.96 16.79 -0.83
N LYS A 266 -2.51 15.57 -0.92
CA LYS A 266 -2.36 14.48 0.03
C LYS A 266 -2.21 13.18 -0.75
N SER A 267 -1.51 12.20 -0.19
CA SER A 267 -1.41 10.89 -0.83
C SER A 267 -2.77 10.17 -0.77
N MET A 268 -3.05 9.36 -1.79
CA MET A 268 -4.28 8.55 -1.81
C MET A 268 -4.33 7.57 -0.62
N GLY A 269 -3.17 7.13 -0.15
CA GLY A 269 -3.05 6.32 1.07
C GLY A 269 -3.53 7.04 2.32
N ALA A 270 -3.12 8.30 2.50
CA ALA A 270 -3.55 9.14 3.61
C ALA A 270 -5.06 9.36 3.62
N THR A 271 -5.63 9.79 2.48
CA THR A 271 -7.08 10.01 2.36
C THR A 271 -7.87 8.74 2.60
N GLY A 272 -7.47 7.61 2.00
CA GLY A 272 -8.12 6.33 2.20
C GLY A 272 -8.09 5.86 3.66
N ASN A 273 -6.99 6.11 4.37
CA ASN A 273 -6.85 5.73 5.79
C ASN A 273 -7.69 6.61 6.73
N ILE A 274 -7.86 7.89 6.43
CA ILE A 274 -8.78 8.77 7.18
C ILE A 274 -10.21 8.23 7.05
N ILE A 275 -10.62 7.83 5.84
CA ILE A 275 -11.94 7.25 5.59
C ILE A 275 -12.09 5.93 6.34
N LEU A 276 -11.13 5.01 6.19
CA LEU A 276 -11.12 3.72 6.88
C LEU A 276 -11.18 3.88 8.41
N HIS A 277 -10.43 4.84 8.96
CA HIS A 277 -10.44 5.16 10.38
C HIS A 277 -11.83 5.59 10.84
N ARG A 278 -12.42 6.59 10.19
CA ARG A 278 -13.75 7.11 10.55
C ARG A 278 -14.82 6.03 10.48
N LEU A 279 -14.79 5.19 9.44
CA LEU A 279 -15.71 4.07 9.29
C LEU A 279 -15.52 3.01 10.38
N SER A 280 -14.26 2.75 10.77
CA SER A 280 -13.94 1.81 11.85
C SER A 280 -14.44 2.32 13.22
N GLU A 281 -14.30 3.61 13.52
CA GLU A 281 -14.75 4.22 14.80
C GLU A 281 -16.26 4.12 15.03
N ILE A 282 -17.03 4.18 13.95
CA ILE A 282 -18.50 4.10 13.98
C ILE A 282 -19.02 2.66 13.83
N GLY A 283 -18.13 1.67 13.85
CA GLY A 283 -18.44 0.24 13.77
C GLY A 283 -19.00 -0.19 12.41
N THR A 284 -18.64 0.51 11.33
CA THR A 284 -19.08 0.12 9.98
C THR A 284 -18.18 -1.00 9.44
N GLU A 285 -18.79 -2.12 9.07
CA GLU A 285 -18.11 -3.18 8.32
C GLU A 285 -17.81 -2.71 6.89
N ILE A 286 -16.59 -2.97 6.45
CA ILE A 286 -16.16 -2.67 5.07
C ILE A 286 -15.75 -3.99 4.45
N GLU A 287 -16.52 -4.42 3.46
CA GLU A 287 -16.22 -5.60 2.67
C GLU A 287 -15.30 -5.22 1.52
N ILE A 288 -14.34 -6.09 1.22
CA ILE A 288 -13.48 -5.97 0.04
C ILE A 288 -13.55 -7.21 -0.84
N SER A 289 -13.53 -7.00 -2.15
CA SER A 289 -13.52 -8.06 -3.16
C SER A 289 -12.59 -7.70 -4.33
N ALA A 290 -12.43 -8.63 -5.28
CA ALA A 290 -11.69 -8.42 -6.51
C ALA A 290 -12.57 -8.69 -7.75
N GLU A 291 -13.03 -7.62 -8.40
CA GLU A 291 -13.93 -7.66 -9.58
C GLU A 291 -13.43 -6.66 -10.65
N GLY A 292 -12.50 -7.11 -11.50
CA GLY A 292 -11.82 -6.23 -12.46
C GLY A 292 -10.92 -5.16 -11.80
N GLY A 293 -10.70 -5.27 -10.50
CA GLY A 293 -9.97 -4.36 -9.62
C GLY A 293 -10.38 -4.63 -8.16
N ILE A 294 -9.77 -3.95 -7.20
CA ILE A 294 -10.17 -4.05 -5.79
C ILE A 294 -11.45 -3.22 -5.59
N VAL A 295 -12.49 -3.83 -5.05
CA VAL A 295 -13.73 -3.14 -4.70
C VAL A 295 -13.82 -3.05 -3.18
N ALA A 296 -14.22 -1.88 -2.66
CA ALA A 296 -14.59 -1.70 -1.27
C ALA A 296 -16.08 -1.37 -1.19
N ARG A 297 -16.81 -2.02 -0.28
CA ARG A 297 -18.26 -1.91 -0.14
C ARG A 297 -18.65 -1.70 1.31
N ILE A 298 -19.65 -0.85 1.52
CA ILE A 298 -20.37 -0.77 2.77
C ILE A 298 -21.73 -1.47 2.55
N PRO A 299 -21.97 -2.63 3.17
CA PRO A 299 -23.25 -3.34 3.05
C PRO A 299 -24.37 -2.59 3.78
N GLY A 300 -25.61 -2.69 3.29
CA GLY A 300 -26.81 -2.05 3.84
C GLY A 300 -27.92 -1.89 2.79
N ASP A 301 -29.01 -1.18 3.15
CA ASP A 301 -30.19 -0.97 2.28
C ASP A 301 -29.85 -0.35 0.91
N LYS A 302 -28.75 0.42 0.84
CA LYS A 302 -28.12 0.85 -0.39
C LYS A 302 -26.63 0.55 -0.31
N VAL A 303 -26.16 -0.38 -1.13
CA VAL A 303 -24.73 -0.69 -1.24
C VAL A 303 -24.00 0.54 -1.77
N ILE A 304 -23.04 1.04 -0.99
CA ILE A 304 -22.12 2.09 -1.43
C ILE A 304 -20.81 1.40 -1.80
N GLU A 305 -20.34 1.60 -3.03
CA GLU A 305 -19.10 0.98 -3.52
C GLU A 305 -18.08 2.01 -4.04
N GLY A 306 -16.81 1.68 -3.88
CA GLY A 306 -15.71 2.33 -4.57
C GLY A 306 -14.76 1.31 -5.17
N ARG A 307 -14.05 1.72 -6.23
CA ARG A 307 -13.13 0.85 -6.96
C ARG A 307 -11.71 1.38 -6.89
N GLY A 308 -10.75 0.46 -6.76
CA GLY A 308 -9.31 0.64 -6.69
C GLY A 308 -8.61 -0.29 -7.69
N THR A 309 -7.41 0.06 -8.18
CA THR A 309 -6.61 -0.88 -8.99
C THR A 309 -5.63 -1.70 -8.15
N LEU A 310 -5.00 -1.10 -7.15
CA LEU A 310 -3.94 -1.79 -6.38
C LEU A 310 -4.28 -2.02 -4.90
N CYS A 311 -5.16 -1.21 -4.29
CA CYS A 311 -5.50 -1.36 -2.87
C CYS A 311 -6.87 -0.80 -2.47
N SER A 312 -7.41 -1.28 -1.35
CA SER A 312 -8.70 -0.83 -0.83
C SER A 312 -8.68 0.61 -0.33
N LEU A 313 -7.52 1.19 0.04
CA LEU A 313 -7.45 2.62 0.38
C LEU A 313 -7.82 3.50 -0.83
N SER A 314 -7.36 3.12 -2.03
CA SER A 314 -7.76 3.79 -3.27
C SER A 314 -9.24 3.60 -3.58
N ALA A 315 -9.80 2.42 -3.28
CA ALA A 315 -11.22 2.14 -3.42
C ALA A 315 -12.06 2.98 -2.45
N LEU A 316 -11.63 3.14 -1.20
CA LEU A 316 -12.30 3.98 -0.20
C LEU A 316 -12.26 5.47 -0.58
N THR A 317 -11.11 5.97 -1.04
CA THR A 317 -11.04 7.34 -1.58
C THR A 317 -11.98 7.53 -2.77
N ASN A 318 -12.01 6.56 -3.69
CA ASN A 318 -12.93 6.59 -4.82
C ASN A 318 -14.41 6.55 -4.38
N MET A 319 -14.74 5.75 -3.38
CA MET A 319 -16.07 5.67 -2.77
C MET A 319 -16.51 7.04 -2.26
N LEU A 320 -15.67 7.74 -1.50
CA LEU A 320 -15.97 9.08 -0.99
C LEU A 320 -16.18 10.11 -2.10
N LEU A 321 -15.35 10.07 -3.14
CA LEU A 321 -15.43 11.03 -4.25
C LEU A 321 -16.63 10.80 -5.18
N ARG A 322 -17.22 9.61 -5.17
CA ARG A 322 -18.39 9.25 -6.00
C ARG A 322 -19.70 9.24 -5.24
N GLY A 323 -19.65 9.03 -3.92
CA GLY A 323 -20.83 8.90 -3.08
C GLY A 323 -21.22 10.20 -2.39
N ASP A 324 -22.39 10.16 -1.77
CA ASP A 324 -22.79 11.21 -0.83
C ASP A 324 -21.98 11.05 0.46
N ALA A 325 -21.10 12.01 0.74
CA ALA A 325 -20.22 11.96 1.89
C ALA A 325 -20.99 11.80 3.22
N GLN A 326 -22.22 12.30 3.34
CA GLN A 326 -23.06 12.13 4.54
C GLN A 326 -23.58 10.70 4.69
N LYS A 327 -23.69 9.95 3.60
CA LYS A 327 -24.10 8.53 3.62
C LYS A 327 -22.92 7.61 3.91
N ILE A 328 -21.71 8.02 3.53
CA ILE A 328 -20.48 7.26 3.77
C ILE A 328 -19.97 7.51 5.17
N LEU A 329 -19.83 8.78 5.54
CA LEU A 329 -19.42 9.20 6.86
C LEU A 329 -20.71 9.42 7.66
N LYS A 330 -21.02 8.54 8.63
CA LYS A 330 -22.16 8.77 9.53
C LYS A 330 -22.08 10.20 10.08
N PRO A 331 -23.21 10.92 10.23
CA PRO A 331 -23.22 12.28 10.77
C PRO A 331 -22.81 12.37 12.25
N SER A 332 -22.58 11.24 12.93
CA SER A 332 -22.04 11.21 14.30
C SER A 332 -20.57 11.62 14.30
N ALA A 333 -20.19 12.51 15.22
CA ALA A 333 -18.79 12.87 15.44
C ALA A 333 -17.96 11.61 15.76
N ALA A 334 -16.75 11.54 15.18
CA ALA A 334 -15.72 10.60 15.58
C ALA A 334 -15.52 10.65 17.10
N LYS A 335 -15.22 9.50 17.73
CA LYS A 335 -14.92 9.49 19.16
C LYS A 335 -13.62 10.30 19.36
N LYS A 336 -13.55 11.06 20.46
CA LYS A 336 -12.38 11.90 20.76
C LYS A 336 -11.11 11.04 20.95
N TRP A 337 -9.98 11.66 20.60
CA TRP A 337 -8.59 11.17 20.61
C TRP A 337 -8.08 10.94 22.03
#